data_AF-A0A350ZX39-F1
#
_entry.id   AF-A0A350ZX39-F1
#
_cell.length_a   1.000
_cell.length_b   1.000
_cell.length_c   1.000
_cell.angle_alpha   90.00
_cell.angle_beta   90.00
_cell.angle_gamma   90.00
#
_symmetry.space_group_name_H-M   'P 1'
#
loop_
_entity.id
_entity.type
_entity.pdbx_description
1 polymer ?
#
loop_
_entity_poly.entity_id
_entity_poly.type
_entity_poly.pdbx_seq_one_letter_code
_entity_poly.pdbx_strand_id
1 'polypeptide(L)' 'WLILHGRYVCTARSPRCAQCSVRDLCLCRDKTD' A
#
# COMPACT_ATOMS: atom_id res chain seq x y z
N TRP A 1 4.99 -1.90 -12.52
CA TRP A 1 4.06 -2.02 -11.37
C TRP A 1 4.31 -0.97 -10.29
N LEU A 2 5.47 -0.94 -9.63
CA LEU A 2 5.70 -0.07 -8.46
C LEU A 2 5.60 1.45 -8.76
N ILE A 3 5.92 1.86 -9.98
CA ILE A 3 5.81 3.26 -10.43
C ILE A 3 4.37 3.78 -10.32
N LEU A 4 3.36 2.96 -10.62
CA LEU A 4 1.95 3.34 -10.49
C LEU A 4 1.40 3.02 -9.09
N HIS A 5 1.95 2.02 -8.42
CA HIS A 5 1.51 1.55 -7.10
C HIS A 5 1.43 2.66 -6.04
N GLY A 6 2.39 3.58 -6.00
CA GLY A 6 2.39 4.66 -5.01
C GLY A 6 1.20 5.63 -5.14
N ARG A 7 0.70 5.87 -6.36
CA ARG A 7 -0.41 6.82 -6.58
C ARG A 7 -1.78 6.17 -6.46
N TYR A 8 -1.88 4.89 -6.78
CA TYR A 8 -3.17 4.18 -6.81
C TYR A 8 -3.42 3.30 -5.59
N VAL A 9 -2.37 2.78 -4.96
CA VAL A 9 -2.47 1.81 -3.87
C VAL A 9 -1.86 2.38 -2.59
N CYS A 10 -0.57 2.70 -2.58
CA CYS A 10 0.15 3.16 -1.39
C CYS A 10 0.12 4.70 -1.24
N THR A 11 -1.07 5.28 -1.12
CA THR A 11 -1.22 6.74 -0.95
C THR A 11 -0.83 7.19 0.46
N ALA A 12 -0.33 8.42 0.61
CA ALA A 12 0.23 8.92 1.87
C ALA A 12 -0.80 9.11 3.00
N ARG A 13 -2.09 9.31 2.68
CA ARG A 13 -3.14 9.56 3.68
C ARG A 13 -4.02 8.34 3.97
N SER A 14 -4.22 7.46 2.98
CA SER A 14 -5.03 6.24 3.12
C SER A 14 -4.51 5.20 2.14
N PRO A 15 -3.45 4.45 2.51
CA PRO A 15 -2.93 3.38 1.66
C PRO A 15 -3.94 2.23 1.63
N ARG A 16 -4.25 1.75 0.43
CA ARG A 16 -5.12 0.58 0.23
C ARG A 16 -4.33 -0.70 0.43
N CYS A 17 -4.02 -1.05 1.66
CA CYS A 17 -3.16 -2.21 1.93
C CYS A 17 -3.84 -3.52 1.53
N ALA A 18 -5.17 -3.58 1.46
CA ALA A 18 -5.89 -4.77 0.97
C ALA A 18 -5.57 -5.10 -0.49
N GLN A 19 -5.28 -4.09 -1.31
CA GLN A 19 -4.97 -4.22 -2.73
C GLN A 19 -3.45 -4.20 -3.01
N CYS A 20 -2.63 -4.10 -1.96
CA CYS A 20 -1.18 -4.02 -2.06
C CYS A 20 -0.56 -5.42 -2.20
N SER A 21 0.04 -5.72 -3.36
CA SER A 21 0.73 -7.00 -3.57
C SER A 21 2.00 -7.18 -2.73
N VAL A 22 2.52 -6.11 -2.12
CA VAL A 22 3.67 -6.16 -1.21
C VAL A 22 3.26 -5.99 0.26
N ARG A 23 1.98 -6.24 0.59
CA ARG A 23 1.44 -6.12 1.96
C ARG A 23 2.20 -6.99 2.95
N ASP A 24 2.63 -8.18 2.56
CA ASP A 24 3.36 -9.13 3.43
C ASP A 24 4.78 -8.66 3.76
N LEU A 25 5.41 -7.93 2.82
CA LEU A 25 6.75 -7.35 2.98
C LEU A 25 6.71 -5.95 3.63
N CYS A 26 5.53 -5.33 3.72
CA CYS A 26 5.39 -3.98 4.24
C CYS A 26 5.50 -3.96 5.77
N LEU A 27 6.49 -3.22 6.28
CA LEU A 27 6.71 -2.99 7.72
C LEU A 27 5.72 -2.02 8.38
N CYS A 28 4.74 -1.50 7.61
CA CYS A 28 3.71 -0.62 8.16
C CYS A 28 2.85 -1.40 9.18
N ARG A 29 2.83 -0.95 10.44
CA ARG A 29 2.08 -1.57 11.54
C ARG A 29 0.58 -1.35 11.41
N ASP A 30 0.18 -0.16 10.98
CA ASP A 30 -1.20 0.19 10.69
C ASP A 30 -1.50 -0.06 9.21
N LYS A 31 -2.01 -1.26 8.90
CA LYS A 31 -2.42 -1.63 7.53
C LYS A 31 -3.87 -1.18 7.34
N THR A 32 -4.05 -0.03 6.71
CA THR A 32 -5.36 0.53 6.33
C THR A 32 -5.93 -0.22 5.12
N ASP A 33 -7.25 -0.34 5.04
CA ASP A 33 -7.98 -1.08 3.99
C ASP A 33 -7.82 -0.46 2.59
#